data_AF-A0A642ULR3-F1
#
_entry.id   AF-A0A642ULR3-F1
#
_cell.length_a   1.000
_cell.length_b   1.000
_cell.length_c   1.000
_cell.angle_alpha   90.00
_cell.angle_beta   90.00
_cell.angle_gamma   90.00
#
_symmetry.space_group_name_H-M   'P 1'
#
loop_
_entity.id
_entity.type
_entity.pdbx_description
1 polymer ?
#
loop_
_entity_poly.entity_id
_entity_poly.type
_entity_poly.pdbx_seq_one_letter_code
_entity_poly.pdbx_strand_id
1 'polypeptide(L)'
;MTGTAAGDESQVMRARAQLVTYRIKYSAVHGGRGGYKRRRSGRAAPTWANMPVPPSQTNQQNKELQQNPDYIALSSSLNLLRSQHAKASRDIVKLRELKSEALADPERFKEELKQTGQVKGAPKRQNIARAPDINWSKYK
;
A
#
# COMPACT_ATOMS: atom_id res chain seq x y z
N MET A 1 33.77 0.67 20.11
CA MET A 1 32.29 0.61 20.14
C MET A 1 31.78 0.89 18.73
N THR A 2 31.64 -0.14 17.90
CA THR A 2 31.14 -0.01 16.53
C THR A 2 29.78 -0.71 16.46
N GLY A 3 28.73 0.08 16.34
CA GLY A 3 27.37 -0.43 16.27
C GLY A 3 26.50 0.42 15.37
N THR A 4 25.76 -0.26 14.50
CA THR A 4 24.50 0.20 13.87
C THR A 4 24.61 0.86 12.50
N ALA A 5 24.75 0.03 11.46
CA ALA A 5 24.37 0.37 10.08
C ALA A 5 23.81 -0.84 9.29
N ALA A 6 23.17 -1.80 9.97
CA ALA A 6 22.64 -3.03 9.35
C ALA A 6 21.10 -3.04 9.18
N GLY A 7 20.40 -1.97 9.55
CA GLY A 7 18.93 -1.95 9.63
C GLY A 7 18.19 -1.55 8.36
N ASP A 8 18.84 -0.84 7.43
CA ASP A 8 18.13 -0.14 6.34
C ASP A 8 18.16 -0.90 5.00
N GLU A 9 19.26 -1.61 4.71
CA GLU A 9 19.35 -2.43 3.48
C GLU A 9 18.37 -3.60 3.47
N SER A 10 18.01 -4.15 4.64
CA SER A 10 17.07 -5.27 4.73
C SER A 10 15.64 -4.89 4.36
N GLN A 11 15.21 -3.65 4.63
CA GLN A 11 13.88 -3.17 4.26
C GLN A 11 13.78 -2.84 2.77
N VAL A 12 14.83 -2.24 2.21
CA VAL A 12 14.91 -1.95 0.76
C VAL A 12 14.99 -3.26 -0.05
N MET A 13 15.71 -4.28 0.44
CA MET A 13 15.76 -5.61 -0.17
C MET A 13 14.41 -6.34 -0.09
N ARG A 14 13.67 -6.23 1.03
CA ARG A 14 12.31 -6.80 1.16
C ARG A 14 11.31 -6.14 0.19
N ALA A 15 11.36 -4.82 0.03
CA ALA A 15 10.50 -4.10 -0.91
C ALA A 15 10.81 -4.46 -2.38
N ARG A 16 12.09 -4.62 -2.72
CA ARG A 16 12.52 -5.07 -4.06
C ARG A 16 12.09 -6.51 -4.37
N ALA A 17 12.15 -7.42 -3.39
CA ALA A 17 11.70 -8.80 -3.54
C ALA A 17 10.17 -8.92 -3.76
N GLN A 18 9.38 -8.01 -3.17
CA GLN A 18 7.91 -7.99 -3.33
C GLN A 18 7.48 -7.54 -4.74
N LEU A 19 8.20 -6.61 -5.37
CA LEU A 19 7.86 -6.14 -6.73
C LEU A 19 8.22 -7.17 -7.82
N VAL A 20 9.29 -7.96 -7.62
CA VAL A 20 9.70 -9.01 -8.57
C VAL A 20 8.73 -10.20 -8.55
N THR A 21 8.21 -10.56 -7.37
CA THR A 21 7.24 -11.67 -7.25
C THR A 21 5.85 -11.34 -7.81
N TYR A 22 5.44 -10.07 -7.78
CA TYR A 22 4.16 -9.65 -8.35
C TYR A 22 4.15 -9.79 -9.89
N ARG A 23 5.28 -9.55 -10.57
CA ARG A 23 5.38 -9.66 -12.04
C ARG A 23 5.34 -11.11 -12.54
N ILE A 24 5.76 -12.08 -11.73
CA ILE A 24 5.78 -13.50 -12.12
C ILE A 24 4.38 -14.12 -12.01
N LYS A 25 3.60 -13.75 -10.97
CA LYS A 25 2.27 -14.35 -10.72
C LYS A 25 1.20 -13.89 -11.71
N TYR A 26 1.28 -12.67 -12.25
CA TYR A 26 0.29 -12.18 -13.23
C TYR A 26 0.38 -12.84 -14.61
N SER A 27 1.51 -13.48 -14.97
CA SER A 27 1.61 -14.23 -16.24
C SER A 27 1.06 -15.66 -16.15
N ALA A 28 0.84 -16.18 -14.93
CA ALA A 28 0.43 -17.57 -14.72
C ALA A 28 -1.10 -17.81 -14.85
N VAL A 29 -1.90 -16.76 -15.01
CA VAL A 29 -3.38 -16.87 -15.03
C VAL A 29 -3.97 -16.87 -16.46
N HIS A 30 -3.16 -16.58 -17.50
CA HIS A 30 -3.65 -16.47 -18.89
C HIS A 30 -2.76 -17.16 -19.95
N GLY A 31 -2.31 -18.40 -19.70
CA GLY A 31 -1.49 -19.12 -20.70
C GLY A 31 -1.62 -20.63 -20.61
N GLY A 32 -2.50 -21.19 -21.44
CA GLY A 32 -2.76 -22.62 -21.55
C GLY A 32 -1.53 -23.46 -21.95
N ARG A 33 -1.63 -24.74 -21.58
CA ARG A 33 -0.69 -25.84 -21.82
C ARG A 33 -0.30 -25.96 -23.30
N GLY A 34 1.00 -26.02 -23.58
CA GLY A 34 1.54 -26.38 -24.89
C GLY A 34 3.02 -26.71 -24.76
N GLY A 35 3.34 -28.00 -24.77
CA GLY A 35 4.71 -28.50 -24.69
C GLY A 35 5.44 -28.33 -26.02
N TYR A 36 6.59 -27.65 -26.00
CA TYR A 36 7.51 -27.60 -27.12
C TYR A 36 8.94 -27.72 -26.59
N LYS A 37 9.63 -28.79 -26.99
CA LYS A 37 11.07 -29.00 -26.75
C LYS A 37 11.85 -27.78 -27.29
N ARG A 38 12.46 -26.98 -26.42
CA ARG A 38 13.37 -25.90 -26.86
C ARG A 38 14.78 -26.44 -27.05
N ARG A 39 15.15 -26.64 -28.31
CA ARG A 39 16.54 -26.58 -28.78
C ARG A 39 17.16 -25.27 -28.26
N ARG A 40 18.24 -25.36 -27.48
CA ARG A 40 19.09 -24.20 -27.13
C ARG A 40 19.80 -23.73 -28.40
N SER A 41 19.15 -22.87 -29.16
CA SER A 41 19.83 -21.94 -30.06
C SER A 41 20.13 -20.67 -29.26
N GLY A 42 21.37 -20.18 -29.36
CA GLY A 42 21.84 -19.00 -28.64
C GLY A 42 21.00 -17.78 -29.00
N ARG A 43 20.05 -17.42 -28.15
CA ARG A 43 19.42 -16.10 -28.19
C ARG A 43 20.33 -15.13 -27.45
N ALA A 44 20.90 -14.18 -28.20
CA ALA A 44 21.47 -12.97 -27.62
C ALA A 44 20.46 -12.36 -26.64
N ALA A 45 20.97 -11.83 -25.53
CA ALA A 45 20.14 -11.23 -24.49
C ALA A 45 19.21 -10.16 -25.11
N PRO A 46 17.94 -10.09 -24.68
CA PRO A 46 17.02 -9.07 -25.18
C PRO A 46 17.58 -7.68 -24.88
N THR A 47 17.43 -6.76 -25.84
CA THR A 47 18.08 -5.43 -25.85
C THR A 47 17.81 -4.56 -24.61
N TRP A 48 16.74 -4.83 -23.85
CA TRP A 48 16.49 -4.15 -22.57
C TRP A 48 17.55 -4.46 -21.50
N ALA A 49 18.24 -5.61 -21.60
CA ALA A 49 19.29 -6.00 -20.66
C ALA A 49 20.55 -5.13 -20.74
N ASN A 50 20.67 -4.34 -21.83
CA ASN A 50 21.77 -3.41 -22.07
C ASN A 50 21.33 -1.94 -22.07
N MET A 51 20.11 -1.64 -21.61
CA MET A 51 19.69 -0.26 -21.42
C MET A 51 20.47 0.35 -20.24
N PRO A 52 21.00 1.58 -20.36
CA PRO A 52 21.56 2.28 -19.22
C PRO A 52 20.45 2.36 -18.16
N VAL A 53 20.71 1.78 -16.98
CA VAL A 53 19.84 1.94 -15.82
C VAL A 53 19.68 3.46 -15.63
N PRO A 54 18.45 4.00 -15.58
CA PRO A 54 18.27 5.42 -15.38
C PRO A 54 19.04 5.83 -14.12
N PRO A 55 19.74 6.98 -14.12
CA PRO A 55 20.50 7.41 -12.97
C PRO A 55 19.54 7.38 -11.78
N SER A 56 19.87 6.54 -10.80
CA SER A 56 19.15 6.52 -9.53
C SER A 56 19.21 7.95 -9.03
N GLN A 57 18.07 8.61 -8.85
CA GLN A 57 18.01 9.99 -8.35
C GLN A 57 18.99 10.11 -7.18
N THR A 58 19.95 11.03 -7.31
CA THR A 58 21.07 11.12 -6.39
C THR A 58 20.54 11.42 -4.98
N ASN A 59 21.26 10.94 -3.96
CA ASN A 59 20.89 11.19 -2.55
C ASN A 59 20.68 12.69 -2.22
N GLN A 60 21.27 13.60 -3.01
CA GLN A 60 21.07 15.05 -2.89
C GLN A 60 19.70 15.51 -3.40
N GLN A 61 19.26 15.08 -4.59
CA GLN A 61 17.92 15.39 -5.11
C GLN A 61 16.81 14.91 -4.16
N ASN A 62 17.00 13.74 -3.54
CA ASN A 62 16.08 13.22 -2.53
C ASN A 62 16.06 14.08 -1.25
N LYS A 63 17.19 14.65 -0.85
CA LYS A 63 17.27 15.56 0.31
C LYS A 63 16.59 16.90 0.06
N GLU A 64 16.74 17.45 -1.14
CA GLU A 64 16.10 18.71 -1.53
C GLU A 64 14.57 18.57 -1.56
N LEU A 65 14.05 17.46 -2.11
CA LEU A 65 12.61 17.17 -2.09
C LEU A 65 12.07 17.01 -0.67
N GLN A 66 12.83 16.38 0.22
CA GLN A 66 12.42 16.21 1.62
C GLN A 66 12.34 17.51 2.42
N GLN A 67 12.93 18.60 1.93
CA GLN A 67 12.83 19.94 2.54
C GLN A 67 11.71 20.79 1.91
N ASN A 68 11.13 20.36 0.78
CA ASN A 68 10.08 21.10 0.10
C ASN A 68 8.75 21.00 0.91
N PRO A 69 8.17 22.13 1.35
CA PRO A 69 6.95 22.12 2.18
C PRO A 69 5.75 21.49 1.47
N ASP A 70 5.58 21.70 0.16
CA ASP A 70 4.46 21.16 -0.61
C ASP A 70 4.61 19.63 -0.76
N TYR A 71 5.85 19.13 -0.90
CA TYR A 71 6.14 17.69 -0.91
C TYR A 71 5.89 17.04 0.47
N ILE A 72 6.31 17.70 1.55
CA ILE A 72 6.08 17.23 2.93
C ILE A 72 4.58 17.16 3.22
N ALA A 73 3.83 18.20 2.86
CA ALA A 73 2.39 18.25 3.06
C ALA A 73 1.69 17.10 2.31
N LEU A 74 2.00 16.91 1.03
CA LEU A 74 1.40 15.84 0.23
C LEU A 74 1.75 14.46 0.79
N SER A 75 3.01 14.23 1.14
CA SER A 75 3.49 12.94 1.68
C SER A 75 2.81 12.63 3.02
N SER A 76 2.67 13.64 3.89
CA SER A 76 2.00 13.51 5.18
C SER A 76 0.52 13.20 5.01
N SER A 77 -0.18 13.94 4.15
CA SER A 77 -1.59 13.70 3.84
C SER A 77 -1.81 12.33 3.22
N LEU A 78 -0.93 11.88 2.33
CA LEU A 78 -1.02 10.54 1.75
C LEU A 78 -0.85 9.45 2.81
N ASN A 79 0.10 9.60 3.73
CA ASN A 79 0.30 8.64 4.81
C ASN A 79 -0.91 8.60 5.76
N LEU A 80 -1.49 9.75 6.08
CA LEU A 80 -2.72 9.83 6.85
C LEU A 80 -3.87 9.13 6.15
N LEU A 81 -4.08 9.39 4.85
CA LEU A 81 -5.12 8.76 4.04
C LEU A 81 -4.93 7.24 3.92
N ARG A 82 -3.70 6.75 3.79
CA ARG A 82 -3.40 5.30 3.81
C ARG A 82 -3.76 4.66 5.14
N SER A 83 -3.46 5.32 6.26
CA SER A 83 -3.85 4.86 7.59
C SER A 83 -5.37 4.83 7.75
N GLN A 84 -6.06 5.88 7.31
CA GLN A 84 -7.53 5.96 7.31
C GLN A 84 -8.17 4.87 6.44
N HIS A 85 -7.61 4.61 5.26
CA HIS A 85 -8.03 3.51 4.41
C HIS A 85 -7.89 2.15 5.11
N ALA A 86 -6.72 1.86 5.69
CA ALA A 86 -6.50 0.62 6.44
C ALA A 86 -7.42 0.47 7.66
N LYS A 87 -7.77 1.58 8.31
CA LYS A 87 -8.78 1.59 9.38
C LYS A 87 -10.17 1.29 8.81
N ALA A 88 -10.56 1.92 7.71
CA ALA A 88 -11.88 1.71 7.09
C ALA A 88 -12.08 0.26 6.65
N SER A 89 -11.05 -0.39 6.11
CA SER A 89 -11.10 -1.82 5.77
C SER A 89 -11.40 -2.69 6.99
N ARG A 90 -10.78 -2.40 8.15
CA ARG A 90 -11.05 -3.12 9.40
C ARG A 90 -12.45 -2.83 9.94
N ASP A 91 -12.87 -1.57 9.90
CA ASP A 91 -14.20 -1.15 10.35
C ASP A 91 -15.30 -1.88 9.56
N ILE A 92 -15.13 -2.07 8.24
CA ILE A 92 -16.07 -2.82 7.39
C ILE A 92 -16.19 -4.28 7.84
N VAL A 93 -15.07 -4.94 8.15
CA VAL A 93 -15.10 -6.32 8.65
C VAL A 93 -15.83 -6.36 10.00
N LYS A 94 -15.52 -5.43 10.90
CA LYS A 94 -16.15 -5.38 12.22
C LYS A 94 -17.67 -5.16 12.14
N LEU A 95 -18.13 -4.29 11.24
CA LEU A 95 -19.55 -4.07 11.02
C LEU A 95 -20.27 -5.32 10.48
N ARG A 96 -19.59 -6.14 9.68
CA ARG A 96 -20.16 -7.42 9.20
C ARG A 96 -20.30 -8.42 10.35
N GLU A 97 -19.31 -8.51 11.24
CA GLU A 97 -19.38 -9.35 12.45
C GLU A 97 -20.54 -8.93 13.35
N LEU A 98 -20.65 -7.63 13.65
CA LEU A 98 -21.74 -7.09 14.47
C LEU A 98 -23.11 -7.35 13.83
N LYS A 99 -23.21 -7.29 12.50
CA LYS A 99 -24.43 -7.67 11.78
C LYS A 99 -24.76 -9.15 11.99
N SER A 100 -23.79 -10.07 11.88
CA SER A 100 -24.05 -11.49 12.11
C SER A 100 -24.45 -11.78 13.55
N GLU A 101 -23.83 -11.13 14.53
CA GLU A 101 -24.19 -11.24 15.95
C GLU A 101 -25.61 -10.75 16.21
N ALA A 102 -25.98 -9.60 15.65
CA ALA A 102 -27.33 -9.04 15.77
C ALA A 102 -28.40 -9.92 15.11
N LEU A 103 -28.07 -10.66 14.03
CA LEU A 103 -28.98 -11.59 13.38
C LEU A 103 -29.13 -12.90 14.16
N ALA A 104 -28.14 -13.30 14.95
CA ALA A 104 -28.20 -14.49 15.78
C ALA A 104 -29.11 -14.31 17.00
N ASP A 105 -29.14 -13.11 17.59
CA ASP A 105 -30.01 -12.77 18.72
C ASP A 105 -30.63 -11.36 18.55
N PRO A 106 -31.73 -11.24 17.77
CA PRO A 106 -32.32 -9.95 17.45
C PRO A 106 -32.97 -9.24 18.64
N GLU A 107 -33.55 -9.98 19.59
CA GLU A 107 -34.27 -9.38 20.72
C GLU A 107 -33.30 -8.75 21.70
N ARG A 108 -32.22 -9.47 22.06
CA ARG A 108 -31.15 -8.91 22.89
C ARG A 108 -30.52 -7.68 22.25
N PHE A 109 -30.30 -7.71 20.93
CA PHE A 109 -29.75 -6.56 20.21
C PHE A 109 -30.66 -5.33 20.29
N LYS A 110 -31.99 -5.51 20.16
CA LYS A 110 -32.96 -4.41 20.32
C LYS A 110 -32.96 -3.84 21.73
N GLU A 111 -32.92 -4.69 22.74
CA GLU A 111 -32.87 -4.26 24.15
C GLU A 111 -31.61 -3.46 24.43
N GLU A 112 -30.44 -3.97 24.02
CA GLU A 112 -29.17 -3.28 24.16
C GLU A 112 -29.20 -1.91 23.44
N LEU A 113 -29.68 -1.87 22.20
CA LEU A 113 -29.79 -0.63 21.43
C LEU A 113 -30.74 0.39 22.08
N LYS A 114 -31.85 -0.06 22.69
CA LYS A 114 -32.77 0.83 23.42
C LYS A 114 -32.16 1.39 24.70
N GLN A 115 -31.36 0.59 25.41
CA GLN A 115 -30.75 1.00 26.67
C GLN A 115 -29.57 1.94 26.46
N THR A 116 -28.70 1.65 25.49
CA THR A 116 -27.44 2.40 25.29
C THR A 116 -27.56 3.48 24.20
N GLY A 117 -28.55 3.38 23.32
CA GLY A 117 -28.69 4.22 22.13
C GLY A 117 -27.62 3.96 21.05
N GLN A 118 -26.71 2.99 21.26
CA GLN A 118 -25.58 2.70 20.37
C GLN A 118 -25.24 1.22 20.38
N VAL A 119 -24.89 0.69 19.21
CA VAL A 119 -24.36 -0.68 19.11
C VAL A 119 -22.98 -0.74 19.77
N LYS A 120 -22.84 -1.58 20.79
CA LYS A 120 -21.58 -1.75 21.52
C LYS A 120 -20.48 -2.23 20.58
N GLY A 121 -19.34 -1.57 20.61
CA GLY A 121 -18.19 -1.91 19.77
C GLY A 121 -18.33 -1.51 18.29
N ALA A 122 -19.38 -0.79 17.91
CA ALA A 122 -19.49 -0.26 16.55
C ALA A 122 -18.38 0.79 16.28
N PRO A 123 -17.69 0.70 15.14
CA PRO A 123 -16.67 1.68 14.77
C PRO A 123 -17.30 3.06 14.55
N LYS A 124 -16.61 4.11 15.01
CA LYS A 124 -17.04 5.50 14.79
C LYS A 124 -16.76 5.94 13.37
N ARG A 125 -17.62 6.82 12.84
CA ARG A 125 -17.40 7.47 11.53
C ARG A 125 -16.03 8.16 11.51
N GLN A 126 -15.24 7.87 10.50
CA GLN A 126 -13.92 8.49 10.33
C GLN A 126 -14.05 9.89 9.74
N ASN A 127 -13.21 10.81 10.22
CA ASN A 127 -13.02 12.12 9.58
C ASN A 127 -11.92 12.00 8.53
N ILE A 128 -12.30 11.97 7.24
CA ILE A 128 -11.38 11.79 6.13
C ILE A 128 -10.62 13.09 5.91
N ALA A 129 -9.29 13.03 5.92
CA ALA A 129 -8.45 14.20 5.68
C ALA A 129 -8.60 14.69 4.23
N ARG A 130 -8.57 16.01 4.03
CA ARG A 130 -8.48 16.57 2.67
C ARG A 130 -7.02 16.55 2.19
N ALA A 131 -6.85 16.45 0.88
CA ALA A 131 -5.55 16.66 0.26
C ALA A 131 -5.13 18.14 0.44
N PRO A 132 -3.82 18.42 0.57
CA PRO A 132 -3.32 19.78 0.67
C PRO A 132 -3.36 20.46 -0.70
N ASP A 133 -3.59 21.77 -0.70
CA ASP A 133 -3.55 22.58 -1.92
C ASP A 133 -2.09 22.85 -2.30
N ILE A 134 -1.70 22.42 -3.49
CA ILE A 134 -0.33 22.60 -4.00
C ILE A 134 -0.29 23.84 -4.87
N ASN A 135 0.65 24.75 -4.57
CA ASN A 135 0.87 25.92 -5.40
C ASN A 135 1.80 25.59 -6.58
N TRP A 136 1.19 25.19 -7.70
CA TRP A 136 1.91 24.84 -8.92
C TRP A 136 2.63 26.01 -9.59
N SER A 137 2.28 27.26 -9.28
CA SER A 137 2.96 28.42 -9.89
C SER A 137 4.44 28.53 -9.48
N LYS A 138 4.84 27.84 -8.40
CA LYS A 138 6.22 27.83 -7.89
C LYS A 138 7.17 26.93 -8.69
N TYR A 139 6.67 26.03 -9.53
CA TYR A 139 7.47 24.95 -10.17
C TYR A 139 7.44 25.02 -11.70
N LYS A 140 7.14 26.19 -12.26
CA LYS A 140 7.16 26.45 -13.71
C LYS A 140 8.54 26.81 -14.22
#